data_AF-A0AAU1Y639-F1
#
_entry.id   AF-A0AAU1Y639-F1
#
_cell.length_a   1.000
_cell.length_b   1.000
_cell.length_c   1.000
_cell.angle_alpha   90.00
_cell.angle_beta   90.00
_cell.angle_gamma   90.00
#
_symmetry.space_group_name_H-M   'P 1'
#
loop_
_entity.id
_entity.type
_entity.pdbx_description
1 polymer ?
#
loop_
_entity_poly.entity_id
_entity_poly.type
_entity_poly.pdbx_seq_one_letter_code
_entity_poly.pdbx_strand_id
1 'polypeptide(L)'
;MRTFAKKAFVVTALAGTMAFGATGIAAAANVGDTVTGRGNASQEGVAYANALTQARDQCPNRNDISLVDRSTWQESNGTWSAQIRVRCN
;
A
#
# COMPACT_ATOMS: atom_id res chain seq x y z
N MET A 1 2.65 35.25 -41.19
CA MET A 1 3.61 35.41 -40.07
C MET A 1 2.94 35.01 -38.77
N ARG A 2 3.63 34.17 -37.97
CA ARG A 2 3.45 33.89 -36.53
C ARG A 2 2.28 32.99 -36.08
N THR A 3 2.57 31.69 -36.14
CA THR A 3 2.26 30.62 -35.18
C THR A 3 2.17 31.12 -33.73
N PHE A 4 1.13 30.75 -32.95
CA PHE A 4 1.26 30.52 -31.50
C PHE A 4 0.21 29.53 -30.95
N ALA A 5 0.74 28.37 -30.53
CA ALA A 5 0.35 27.53 -29.40
C ALA A 5 -1.06 26.90 -29.35
N LYS A 6 -1.19 25.74 -30.02
CA LYS A 6 -2.12 24.67 -29.66
C LYS A 6 -1.65 24.01 -28.35
N LYS A 7 -1.94 24.60 -27.19
CA LYS A 7 -1.71 23.96 -25.88
C LYS A 7 -2.89 23.02 -25.61
N ALA A 8 -2.86 21.85 -26.22
CA ALA A 8 -3.80 20.79 -25.90
C ALA A 8 -3.52 20.36 -24.46
N PHE A 9 -4.42 20.78 -23.57
CA PHE A 9 -4.47 20.40 -22.18
C PHE A 9 -4.63 18.87 -22.14
N VAL A 10 -3.54 18.15 -21.85
CA VAL A 10 -3.60 16.72 -21.58
C VAL A 10 -4.36 16.60 -20.26
N VAL A 11 -5.65 16.31 -20.37
CA VAL A 11 -6.46 15.84 -19.25
C VAL A 11 -5.90 14.47 -18.91
N THR A 12 -4.95 14.43 -17.99
CA THR A 12 -4.59 13.19 -17.31
C THR A 12 -5.85 12.78 -16.57
N ALA A 13 -6.57 11.83 -17.15
CA ALA A 13 -7.64 11.14 -16.47
C ALA A 13 -7.04 10.61 -15.17
N LEU A 14 -7.41 11.23 -14.04
CA LEU A 14 -7.32 10.53 -12.76
C LEU A 14 -8.29 9.36 -12.91
N ALA A 15 -7.77 8.22 -13.36
CA ALA A 15 -8.41 6.95 -13.23
C ALA A 15 -8.47 6.66 -11.72
N GLY A 16 -9.51 7.21 -11.10
CA GLY A 16 -10.00 6.74 -9.83
C GLY A 16 -10.34 5.28 -10.00
N THR A 17 -9.51 4.42 -9.42
CA THR A 17 -9.92 3.11 -8.93
C THR A 17 -9.20 2.92 -7.61
N MET A 18 -9.82 3.44 -6.55
CA MET A 18 -9.56 2.88 -5.23
C MET A 18 -10.05 1.43 -5.28
N ALA A 19 -9.13 0.49 -5.47
CA ALA A 19 -9.41 -0.94 -5.40
C ALA A 19 -9.58 -1.36 -3.94
N PHE A 20 -10.63 -0.87 -3.29
CA PHE A 20 -11.17 -1.49 -2.08
C PHE A 20 -12.21 -2.52 -2.53
N GLY A 21 -11.82 -3.79 -2.58
CA GLY A 21 -12.76 -4.90 -2.79
C GLY A 21 -12.34 -5.90 -3.85
N ALA A 22 -11.37 -6.75 -3.54
CA ALA A 22 -11.19 -8.04 -4.20
C ALA A 22 -10.57 -9.03 -3.21
N THR A 23 -11.40 -9.74 -2.46
CA THR A 23 -11.00 -10.98 -1.79
C THR A 23 -10.78 -12.05 -2.86
N GLY A 24 -9.52 -12.38 -3.14
CA GLY A 24 -9.15 -13.44 -4.07
C GLY A 24 -7.73 -13.24 -4.55
N ILE A 25 -6.76 -13.81 -3.82
CA ILE A 25 -5.32 -13.85 -4.11
C ILE A 25 -4.81 -12.51 -4.69
N ALA A 26 -4.37 -11.60 -3.81
CA ALA A 26 -3.61 -10.43 -4.25
C ALA A 26 -2.56 -10.89 -5.25
N ALA A 27 -2.62 -10.38 -6.49
CA ALA A 27 -1.59 -10.65 -7.49
C ALA A 27 -0.23 -10.43 -6.81
N ALA A 28 0.64 -11.44 -6.85
CA ALA A 28 1.96 -11.31 -6.25
C ALA A 28 2.61 -10.06 -6.87
N ALA A 29 3.01 -9.13 -6.03
CA ALA A 29 3.68 -7.91 -6.45
C ALA A 29 5.00 -8.29 -7.13
N ASN A 30 5.51 -7.43 -8.02
CA ASN A 30 6.80 -7.65 -8.65
C ASN A 30 7.92 -7.04 -7.80
N VAL A 31 9.16 -7.44 -8.12
CA VAL A 31 10.35 -6.76 -7.61
C VAL A 31 10.29 -5.27 -7.97
N GLY A 32 10.47 -4.40 -6.98
CA GLY A 32 10.41 -2.95 -7.09
C GLY A 32 9.05 -2.35 -6.73
N ASP A 33 7.98 -3.13 -6.69
CA ASP A 33 6.64 -2.67 -6.34
C ASP A 33 6.52 -2.35 -4.86
N THR A 34 5.57 -1.49 -4.53
CA THR A 34 5.27 -1.10 -3.15
C THR A 34 3.93 -1.68 -2.73
N VAL A 35 3.92 -2.50 -1.68
CA VAL A 35 2.74 -3.16 -1.13
C VAL A 35 2.41 -2.60 0.24
N THR A 36 1.12 -2.58 0.58
CA THR A 36 0.64 -2.08 1.87
C THR A 36 -0.17 -3.16 2.57
N GLY A 37 0.17 -3.45 3.83
CA GLY A 37 -0.57 -4.36 4.70
C GLY A 37 -1.23 -3.60 5.85
N ARG A 38 -2.37 -4.10 6.33
CA ARG A 38 -3.07 -3.52 7.49
C ARG A 38 -3.45 -4.62 8.49
N GLY A 39 -2.98 -4.46 9.72
CA GLY A 39 -3.23 -5.40 10.81
C GLY A 39 -3.95 -4.70 11.96
N ASN A 40 -4.84 -5.43 12.62
CA ASN A 40 -5.50 -4.98 13.84
C ASN A 40 -5.21 -5.99 14.95
N ALA A 41 -5.01 -5.53 16.19
CA ALA A 41 -4.84 -6.39 17.37
C ALA A 41 -5.09 -5.62 18.67
N SER A 42 -5.28 -6.33 19.78
CA SER A 42 -5.42 -5.71 21.10
C SER A 42 -4.12 -5.06 21.63
N GLN A 43 -2.98 -5.34 21.00
CA GLN A 43 -1.67 -4.77 21.35
C GLN A 43 -1.02 -4.17 20.10
N GLU A 44 -0.38 -3.01 20.24
CA GLU A 44 0.27 -2.29 19.14
C GLU A 44 1.29 -3.14 18.39
N GLY A 45 2.20 -3.81 19.13
CA GLY A 45 3.25 -4.64 18.53
C GLY A 45 2.69 -5.82 17.72
N VAL A 46 1.54 -6.37 18.13
CA VAL A 46 0.87 -7.46 17.41
C VAL A 46 0.17 -6.93 16.16
N ALA A 47 -0.46 -5.75 16.22
CA ALA A 47 -1.06 -5.10 15.05
C ALA A 47 0.02 -4.82 14.00
N TYR A 48 1.18 -4.32 14.43
CA TYR A 48 2.35 -4.12 13.57
C TYR A 48 2.83 -5.43 12.93
N ALA A 49 3.04 -6.49 13.72
CA ALA A 49 3.48 -7.78 13.20
C ALA A 49 2.49 -8.38 12.17
N ASN A 50 1.19 -8.24 12.44
CA ASN A 50 0.13 -8.68 11.53
C ASN A 50 0.15 -7.87 10.22
N ALA A 51 0.26 -6.54 10.30
CA ALA A 51 0.36 -5.68 9.12
C ALA A 51 1.60 -6.01 8.27
N LEU A 52 2.73 -6.28 8.93
CA LEU A 52 4.00 -6.59 8.26
C LEU A 52 3.92 -7.93 7.54
N THR A 53 3.34 -8.93 8.20
CA THR A 53 3.15 -10.27 7.61
C THR A 53 2.27 -10.19 6.37
N GLN A 54 1.14 -9.48 6.44
CA GLN A 54 0.27 -9.28 5.28
C GLN A 54 0.97 -8.56 4.12
N ALA A 55 1.80 -7.55 4.41
CA ALA A 55 2.56 -6.85 3.38
C ALA A 55 3.62 -7.78 2.74
N ARG A 56 4.36 -8.53 3.57
CA ARG A 56 5.41 -9.45 3.12
C ARG A 56 4.88 -10.59 2.26
N ASP A 57 3.70 -11.12 2.59
CA ASP A 57 3.08 -12.21 1.85
C ASP A 57 2.67 -11.82 0.42
N GLN A 58 2.58 -10.53 0.12
CA GLN A 58 2.32 -10.01 -1.23
C GLN A 58 3.59 -9.90 -2.08
N CYS A 59 4.79 -9.93 -1.47
CA CYS A 59 6.05 -9.89 -2.20
C CYS A 59 6.48 -11.27 -2.69
N PRO A 60 7.21 -11.34 -3.83
CA PRO A 60 7.67 -12.61 -4.39
C PRO A 60 8.73 -13.26 -3.50
N ASN A 61 9.60 -12.45 -2.89
CA ASN A 61 10.48 -12.86 -1.81
C ASN A 61 10.06 -12.20 -0.49
N ARG A 62 9.38 -12.96 0.36
CA ARG A 62 8.85 -12.46 1.65
C ARG A 62 9.93 -11.99 2.61
N ASN A 63 11.19 -12.39 2.42
CA ASN A 63 12.31 -12.04 3.30
C ASN A 63 13.13 -10.87 2.77
N ASP A 64 12.96 -10.48 1.51
CA ASP A 64 13.70 -9.40 0.88
C ASP A 64 12.74 -8.24 0.59
N ILE A 65 12.56 -7.41 1.61
CA ILE A 65 11.67 -6.26 1.58
C ILE A 65 12.31 -5.07 2.27
N SER A 66 12.00 -3.87 1.79
CA SER A 66 12.43 -2.61 2.40
C SER A 66 11.24 -1.90 3.03
N LEU A 67 11.33 -1.53 4.31
CA LEU A 67 10.28 -0.75 4.97
C LEU A 67 10.26 0.68 4.38
N VAL A 68 9.13 1.10 3.85
CA VAL A 68 8.94 2.44 3.26
C VAL A 68 8.29 3.37 4.27
N ASP A 69 7.20 2.92 4.88
CA ASP A 69 6.42 3.73 5.82
C ASP A 69 5.69 2.84 6.84
N ARG A 70 5.41 3.43 8.00
CA ARG A 70 4.70 2.78 9.11
C ARG A 70 3.83 3.79 9.84
N SER A 71 2.55 3.46 9.96
CA SER A 71 1.61 4.19 10.80
C SER A 71 0.90 3.24 11.76
N THR A 72 0.83 3.60 13.04
CA THR A 72 0.07 2.90 14.07
C THR A 72 -0.87 3.88 14.75
N TRP A 73 -2.10 3.44 15.05
CA TRP A 73 -3.08 4.24 15.78
C TRP A 73 -4.00 3.34 16.59
N GLN A 74 -4.57 3.89 17.66
CA GLN A 74 -5.58 3.22 18.45
C GLN A 74 -6.96 3.62 17.92
N GLU A 75 -7.79 2.62 17.62
CA GLU A 75 -9.18 2.80 17.23
C GLU A 75 -10.04 3.16 18.46
N SER A 76 -11.21 3.77 18.22
CA SER A 76 -12.13 4.17 19.29
C SER A 76 -12.65 3.02 20.16
N ASN A 77 -12.57 1.77 19.65
CA ASN A 77 -12.93 0.56 20.38
C ASN A 77 -11.78 0.00 21.25
N GLY A 78 -10.65 0.70 21.36
CA GLY A 78 -9.48 0.30 22.13
C GLY A 78 -8.53 -0.67 21.42
N THR A 79 -8.87 -1.11 20.20
CA THR A 79 -8.01 -1.97 19.37
C THR A 79 -6.90 -1.14 18.73
N TRP A 80 -5.70 -1.70 18.58
CA TRP A 80 -4.64 -1.11 17.80
C TRP A 80 -4.74 -1.50 16.33
N SER A 81 -4.62 -0.51 15.46
CA SER A 81 -4.50 -0.66 14.02
C SER A 81 -3.09 -0.26 13.59
N ALA A 82 -2.52 -1.01 12.65
CA ALA A 82 -1.25 -0.69 12.03
C ALA A 82 -1.38 -0.78 10.51
N GLN A 83 -0.80 0.18 9.81
CA GLN A 83 -0.60 0.14 8.37
C GLN A 83 0.90 0.20 8.09
N ILE A 84 1.39 -0.73 7.28
CA ILE A 84 2.79 -0.82 6.89
C ILE A 84 2.88 -0.85 5.38
N ARG A 85 3.77 -0.02 4.84
CA ARG A 85 4.11 -0.01 3.44
C ARG A 85 5.54 -0.52 3.27
N VAL A 86 5.72 -1.54 2.43
CA VAL A 86 7.03 -2.10 2.10
C VAL A 86 7.23 -2.11 0.60
N ARG A 87 8.49 -2.03 0.17
CA ARG A 87 8.90 -2.26 -1.20
C ARG A 87 9.41 -3.69 -1.32
N CYS A 88 8.93 -4.44 -2.31
CA CYS A 88 9.47 -5.75 -2.64
C CYS A 88 10.82 -5.57 -3.34
N ASN A 89 11.85 -6.27 -2.88
CA ASN A 89 13.18 -6.25 -3.49
C ASN A 89 13.39 -7.47 -4.38
#